data_AF-A0A832JHP8-F1
#
_entry.id   AF-A0A832JHP8-F1
#
_cell.length_a   1.000
_cell.length_b   1.000
_cell.length_c   1.000
_cell.angle_alpha   90.00
_cell.angle_beta   90.00
_cell.angle_gamma   90.00
#
_symmetry.space_group_name_H-M   'P 1'
#
loop_
_entity.id
_entity.type
_entity.pdbx_description
1 polymer ?
#
loop_
_entity_poly.entity_id
_entity_poly.type
_entity_poly.pdbx_seq_one_letter_code
_entity_poly.pdbx_strand_id
1 'polypeptide(L)'
;MRRGSLWLLGGLGWALASAAWGQTGVLLSFGWGDKEEQDWSGYVEVVGGRLLALEGWRFEEKDEVQPQRGAWRCRSHALSLNPQLAKGVPPEHPFRILPVGVLLSIEERGDTRLQVSTEQGQFQVFLRELPWGRTLDVLQGRARVERVPLGKPVPRVKEHQDEPALLLTPEGVWVAWVGYENRAEQIYLARSSSGRWEGPWPATSRPGAYAFPTLARDGRGRIWVAWASREGDNWDLYARMFDGRRWSLPQ
;
A
#
# COMPACT_ATOMS: atom_id res chain seq x y z
N MET A 1 29.92 50.93 25.72
CA MET A 1 30.09 49.51 25.34
C MET A 1 28.75 48.97 24.82
N ARG A 2 28.77 48.45 23.58
CA ARG A 2 27.86 47.53 22.86
C ARG A 2 26.33 47.50 23.11
N ARG A 3 25.62 48.04 22.10
CA ARG A 3 24.47 47.51 21.31
C ARG A 3 23.64 46.33 21.83
N GLY A 4 22.32 46.41 21.63
CA GLY A 4 21.48 45.24 21.36
C GLY A 4 19.97 45.48 21.42
N SER A 5 19.38 45.97 20.33
CA SER A 5 17.93 45.88 20.07
C SER A 5 17.52 44.41 19.85
N LEU A 6 16.37 43.97 20.37
CA LEU A 6 15.73 42.73 19.90
C LEU A 6 14.23 42.95 19.70
N TRP A 7 13.83 43.04 18.44
CA TRP A 7 12.49 42.71 17.99
C TRP A 7 12.49 41.21 17.66
N LEU A 8 11.52 40.46 18.18
CA LEU A 8 11.14 39.18 17.60
C LEU A 8 9.61 39.17 17.40
N LEU A 9 9.25 39.57 16.17
CA LEU A 9 8.06 39.08 15.49
C LEU A 9 8.26 37.59 15.22
N GLY A 10 7.24 36.78 15.48
CA GLY A 10 7.27 35.36 15.18
C GLY A 10 5.93 34.73 15.53
N GLY A 11 4.88 35.10 14.79
CA GLY A 11 3.61 34.39 14.82
C GLY A 11 3.87 32.91 14.56
N LEU A 12 3.53 32.07 15.52
CA LEU A 12 3.42 30.63 15.32
C LEU A 12 2.32 30.38 14.30
N GLY A 13 2.71 30.35 13.03
CA GLY A 13 1.89 29.82 11.95
C GLY A 13 1.53 28.40 12.31
N TRP A 14 0.24 28.16 12.52
CA TRP A 14 -0.32 26.82 12.59
C TRP A 14 -0.10 26.21 11.21
N ALA A 15 0.98 25.46 11.04
CA ALA A 15 1.07 24.50 9.96
C ALA A 15 0.04 23.41 10.28
N LEU A 16 -1.22 23.67 9.91
CA LEU A 16 -2.13 22.59 9.59
C LEU A 16 -1.38 21.76 8.55
N ALA A 17 -0.89 20.60 8.98
CA ALA A 17 -0.53 19.56 8.03
C ALA A 17 -1.80 19.36 7.20
N SER A 18 -1.79 19.88 5.98
CA SER A 18 -2.82 19.55 5.01
C SER A 18 -2.82 18.03 4.97
N ALA A 19 -3.90 17.42 5.43
CA ALA A 19 -4.23 16.08 5.00
C ALA A 19 -4.07 16.05 3.47
N ALA A 20 -3.65 14.93 2.90
CA ALA A 20 -3.41 14.81 1.47
C ALA A 20 -4.74 14.87 0.69
N TRP A 21 -5.41 16.01 0.73
CA TRP A 21 -6.58 16.32 -0.09
C TRP A 21 -6.05 16.59 -1.49
N GLY A 22 -6.20 15.60 -2.37
CA GLY A 22 -5.82 15.71 -3.77
C GLY A 22 -5.18 14.46 -4.36
N GLN A 23 -4.84 13.41 -3.60
CA GLN A 23 -4.33 12.17 -4.20
C GLN A 23 -5.39 11.07 -4.21
N THR A 24 -5.65 10.52 -5.39
CA THR A 24 -6.62 9.43 -5.61
C THR A 24 -5.92 8.29 -6.35
N GLY A 25 -6.21 7.06 -5.94
CA GLY A 25 -5.86 5.86 -6.70
C GLY A 25 -6.95 5.51 -7.69
N VAL A 26 -6.58 5.18 -8.92
CA VAL A 26 -7.51 4.64 -9.92
C VAL A 26 -6.95 3.35 -10.48
N LEU A 27 -7.68 2.25 -10.32
CA LEU A 27 -7.38 0.99 -11.00
C LEU A 27 -8.09 0.97 -12.34
N LEU A 28 -7.31 0.83 -13.42
CA LEU A 28 -7.80 0.45 -14.73
C LEU A 28 -7.55 -1.06 -14.87
N SER A 29 -8.62 -1.85 -15.00
CA SER A 29 -8.50 -3.29 -15.21
C SER A 29 -9.16 -3.71 -16.53
N PHE A 30 -8.54 -4.66 -17.20
CA PHE A 30 -8.79 -5.01 -18.59
C PHE A 30 -8.90 -6.53 -18.77
N GLY A 31 -9.52 -6.96 -19.85
CA GLY A 31 -9.68 -8.38 -20.19
C GLY A 31 -10.77 -9.10 -19.40
N TRP A 32 -11.74 -8.36 -18.85
CA TRP A 32 -12.90 -8.96 -18.20
C TRP A 32 -13.75 -9.72 -19.23
N GLY A 33 -13.83 -11.04 -19.06
CA GLY A 33 -14.58 -11.93 -19.94
C GLY A 33 -13.81 -12.45 -21.15
N ASP A 34 -12.52 -12.13 -21.26
CA ASP A 34 -11.65 -12.66 -22.31
C ASP A 34 -11.62 -14.20 -22.28
N LYS A 35 -11.63 -14.80 -23.47
CA LYS A 35 -11.61 -16.26 -23.67
C LYS A 35 -10.23 -16.79 -23.97
N GLU A 36 -9.39 -15.94 -24.52
CA GLU A 36 -7.99 -16.17 -24.84
C GLU A 36 -7.19 -14.94 -24.40
N GLU A 37 -5.88 -15.10 -24.31
CA GLU A 37 -5.00 -13.99 -23.95
C GLU A 37 -5.08 -12.87 -25.00
N GLN A 38 -5.22 -11.63 -24.54
CA GLN A 38 -5.31 -10.48 -25.42
C GLN A 38 -4.38 -9.38 -24.98
N ASP A 39 -3.85 -8.68 -25.99
CA ASP A 39 -3.04 -7.49 -25.78
C ASP A 39 -3.93 -6.34 -25.32
N TRP A 40 -3.56 -5.77 -24.18
CA TRP A 40 -4.20 -4.62 -23.54
C TRP A 40 -3.21 -3.48 -23.31
N SER A 41 -2.10 -3.49 -24.05
CA SER A 41 -1.12 -2.40 -24.07
C SER A 41 -1.78 -1.08 -24.41
N GLY A 42 -1.26 0.01 -23.87
CA GLY A 42 -1.94 1.29 -23.94
C GLY A 42 -1.23 2.41 -23.22
N TYR A 43 -1.91 3.54 -23.13
CA TYR A 43 -1.47 4.69 -22.36
C TYR A 43 -2.64 5.48 -21.80
N VAL A 44 -2.35 6.29 -20.78
CA VAL A 44 -3.28 7.23 -20.17
C VAL A 44 -2.70 8.63 -20.18
N GLU A 45 -3.52 9.59 -20.59
CA GLU A 45 -3.29 11.01 -20.37
C GLU A 45 -4.19 11.50 -19.24
N VAL A 46 -3.58 12.11 -18.22
CA VAL A 46 -4.31 12.74 -17.10
C VAL A 46 -4.48 14.21 -17.40
N VAL A 47 -5.67 14.60 -17.86
CA VAL A 47 -5.97 15.99 -18.23
C VAL A 47 -6.60 16.72 -17.04
N GLY A 48 -6.13 17.94 -16.77
CA GLY A 48 -6.63 18.74 -15.64
C GLY A 48 -6.20 18.23 -14.26
N GLY A 49 -5.24 17.30 -14.21
CA GLY A 49 -4.62 16.77 -13.00
C GLY A 49 -3.16 16.41 -13.29
N ARG A 50 -2.56 15.54 -12.48
CA ARG A 50 -1.20 15.03 -12.74
C ARG A 50 -1.06 13.56 -12.35
N LEU A 51 -0.49 12.77 -13.24
CA LEU A 51 -0.05 11.40 -12.93
C LEU A 51 1.17 11.45 -12.00
N LEU A 52 1.06 10.84 -10.82
CA LEU A 52 2.12 10.78 -9.82
C LEU A 52 2.90 9.47 -9.90
N ALA A 53 2.19 8.36 -10.11
CA ALA A 53 2.76 7.03 -10.26
C ALA A 53 1.88 6.17 -11.17
N LEU A 54 2.52 5.20 -11.82
CA LEU A 54 1.90 4.19 -12.67
C LEU A 54 2.52 2.84 -12.30
N GLU A 55 1.69 1.92 -11.83
CA GLU A 55 2.12 0.61 -11.37
C GLU A 55 1.33 -0.49 -12.09
N GLY A 56 1.96 -1.64 -12.34
CA GLY A 56 1.30 -2.80 -12.92
C GLY A 56 0.43 -3.52 -11.88
N TRP A 57 -0.76 -3.95 -12.29
CA TRP A 57 -1.65 -4.78 -11.48
C TRP A 57 -1.84 -6.13 -12.14
N ARG A 58 -1.41 -7.20 -11.44
CA ARG A 58 -1.32 -8.57 -11.97
C ARG A 58 -0.47 -8.67 -13.23
N PHE A 59 0.65 -7.97 -13.25
CA PHE A 59 1.62 -8.10 -14.32
C PHE A 59 2.41 -9.41 -14.16
N GLU A 60 2.67 -10.10 -15.28
CA GLU A 60 3.66 -11.18 -15.36
C GLU A 60 4.99 -10.66 -15.94
N GLU A 61 6.03 -11.51 -16.03
CA GLU A 61 7.41 -11.10 -16.36
C GLU A 61 7.56 -10.25 -17.64
N LYS A 62 6.65 -10.39 -18.62
CA LYS A 62 6.71 -9.66 -19.90
C LYS A 62 5.98 -8.31 -19.87
N ASP A 63 5.14 -8.09 -18.88
CA ASP A 63 4.35 -6.88 -18.74
C ASP A 63 5.19 -5.78 -18.07
N GLU A 64 5.04 -4.55 -18.54
CA GLU A 64 5.86 -3.43 -18.06
C GLU A 64 5.09 -2.10 -18.11
N VAL A 65 5.44 -1.21 -17.19
CA VAL A 65 4.98 0.18 -17.20
C VAL A 65 6.12 1.08 -17.67
N GLN A 66 5.78 2.15 -18.37
CA GLN A 66 6.66 3.27 -18.72
C GLN A 66 6.10 4.55 -18.08
N PRO A 67 6.31 4.77 -16.76
CA PRO A 67 5.60 5.80 -16.00
C PRO A 67 5.77 7.22 -16.56
N GLN A 68 6.93 7.54 -17.12
CA GLN A 68 7.20 8.87 -17.69
C GLN A 68 6.35 9.17 -18.93
N ARG A 69 5.82 8.13 -19.60
CA ARG A 69 4.96 8.24 -20.79
C ARG A 69 3.49 7.98 -20.47
N GLY A 70 3.15 7.64 -19.23
CA GLY A 70 1.81 7.17 -18.87
C GLY A 70 1.41 5.89 -19.62
N ALA A 71 2.38 5.12 -20.12
CA ALA A 71 2.15 3.98 -21.01
C ALA A 71 2.47 2.65 -20.35
N TRP A 72 1.89 1.57 -20.86
CA TRP A 72 2.14 0.21 -20.41
C TRP A 72 2.08 -0.78 -21.58
N ARG A 73 2.76 -1.91 -21.42
CA ARG A 73 2.57 -3.12 -22.21
C ARG A 73 2.05 -4.20 -21.28
N CYS A 74 0.86 -4.74 -21.55
CA CYS A 74 0.32 -5.80 -20.73
C CYS A 74 -0.63 -6.74 -21.50
N ARG A 75 -0.76 -7.96 -21.00
CA ARG A 75 -1.64 -8.98 -21.58
C ARG A 75 -2.47 -9.67 -20.50
N SER A 76 -3.75 -9.91 -20.80
CA SER A 76 -4.57 -10.80 -19.97
C SER A 76 -4.07 -12.23 -20.16
N HIS A 77 -3.81 -12.96 -19.09
CA HIS A 77 -3.12 -14.26 -19.14
C HIS A 77 -3.92 -15.34 -18.42
N ALA A 78 -3.68 -16.59 -18.80
CA ALA A 78 -4.25 -17.71 -18.06
C ALA A 78 -3.66 -17.76 -16.64
N LEU A 79 -4.46 -18.14 -15.65
CA LEU A 79 -3.96 -18.38 -14.30
C LEU A 79 -2.82 -19.42 -14.33
N SER A 80 -1.60 -18.98 -14.06
CA SER A 80 -0.43 -19.85 -13.93
C SER A 80 -0.34 -20.37 -12.49
N LEU A 81 -0.72 -21.65 -12.28
CA LEU A 81 -0.57 -22.32 -10.99
C LEU A 81 0.80 -22.99 -10.89
N ASN A 82 1.35 -23.04 -9.67
CA ASN A 82 2.48 -23.91 -9.38
C ASN A 82 2.14 -25.37 -9.82
N PRO A 83 2.99 -26.06 -10.59
CA PRO A 83 2.73 -27.42 -11.06
C PRO A 83 2.38 -28.42 -9.95
N GLN A 84 2.90 -28.23 -8.73
CA GLN A 84 2.56 -29.08 -7.58
C GLN A 84 1.13 -28.84 -7.07
N LEU A 85 0.66 -27.60 -7.11
CA LEU A 85 -0.71 -27.22 -6.76
C LEU A 85 -1.71 -27.52 -7.88
N ALA A 86 -1.24 -27.62 -9.12
CA ALA A 86 -2.04 -28.01 -10.27
C ALA A 86 -2.36 -29.51 -10.32
N LYS A 87 -1.61 -30.36 -9.60
CA LYS A 87 -1.89 -31.80 -9.50
C LYS A 87 -3.22 -32.04 -8.77
N GLY A 88 -4.23 -32.42 -9.53
CA GLY A 88 -5.57 -32.72 -9.00
C GLY A 88 -6.61 -31.63 -9.22
N VAL A 89 -6.25 -30.54 -9.89
CA VAL A 89 -7.23 -29.58 -10.43
C VAL A 89 -7.79 -30.17 -11.73
N PRO A 90 -9.10 -30.49 -11.79
CA PRO A 90 -9.72 -31.01 -13.01
C PRO A 90 -9.44 -30.11 -14.23
N PRO A 91 -9.13 -30.70 -15.40
CA PRO A 91 -8.87 -29.92 -16.63
C PRO A 91 -10.08 -29.09 -17.09
N GLU A 92 -11.27 -29.39 -16.57
CA GLU A 92 -12.51 -28.66 -16.82
C GLU A 92 -12.72 -27.41 -15.95
N HIS A 93 -11.74 -27.00 -15.14
CA HIS A 93 -11.72 -25.61 -14.67
C HIS A 93 -11.37 -24.73 -15.86
N PRO A 94 -12.34 -24.03 -16.48
CA PRO A 94 -12.04 -23.19 -17.63
C PRO A 94 -11.02 -22.17 -17.14
N PHE A 95 -9.83 -22.17 -17.75
CA PHE A 95 -8.81 -21.16 -17.54
C PHE A 95 -9.49 -19.80 -17.58
N ARG A 96 -9.71 -19.21 -16.40
CA ARG A 96 -10.22 -17.84 -16.32
C ARG A 96 -9.02 -17.01 -16.74
N ILE A 97 -9.00 -16.58 -18.00
CA ILE A 97 -8.11 -15.51 -18.42
C ILE A 97 -8.30 -14.40 -17.38
N LEU A 98 -7.23 -14.13 -16.65
CA LEU A 98 -7.26 -13.20 -15.55
C LEU A 98 -7.21 -11.79 -16.12
N PRO A 99 -8.01 -10.87 -15.58
CA PRO A 99 -7.88 -9.48 -15.96
C PRO A 99 -6.52 -8.95 -15.48
N VAL A 100 -5.93 -8.11 -16.31
CA VAL A 100 -4.67 -7.40 -16.08
C VAL A 100 -4.98 -5.90 -15.97
N GLY A 101 -4.07 -5.08 -15.45
CA GLY A 101 -4.38 -3.66 -15.32
C GLY A 101 -3.24 -2.80 -14.87
N VAL A 102 -3.54 -1.51 -14.70
CA VAL A 102 -2.62 -0.54 -14.14
C VAL A 102 -3.27 0.24 -13.01
N LEU A 103 -2.50 0.49 -11.96
CA LEU A 103 -2.86 1.37 -10.85
C LEU A 103 -2.24 2.75 -11.07
N LEU A 104 -3.09 3.77 -11.09
CA LEU A 104 -2.71 5.17 -11.23
C LEU A 104 -2.75 5.84 -9.87
N SER A 105 -1.67 6.49 -9.46
CA SER A 105 -1.72 7.50 -8.40
C SER A 105 -1.85 8.87 -9.05
N ILE A 106 -2.92 9.60 -8.76
CA ILE A 106 -3.25 10.86 -9.46
C ILE A 106 -3.39 11.99 -8.45
N GLU A 107 -2.76 13.12 -8.73
CA GLU A 107 -3.09 14.41 -8.13
C GLU A 107 -4.32 14.98 -8.85
N GLU A 108 -5.47 14.79 -8.22
CA GLU A 108 -6.79 15.21 -8.68
C GLU A 108 -7.05 16.68 -8.40
N ARG A 109 -7.70 17.34 -9.36
CA ARG A 109 -8.29 18.67 -9.28
C ARG A 109 -9.74 18.59 -9.78
N GLY A 110 -10.50 19.68 -9.66
CA GLY A 110 -11.96 19.67 -9.88
C GLY A 110 -12.45 18.97 -11.14
N ASP A 111 -11.79 19.19 -12.29
CA ASP A 111 -12.18 18.63 -13.58
C ASP A 111 -11.19 17.60 -14.14
N THR A 112 -10.44 16.91 -13.26
CA THR A 112 -9.51 15.87 -13.71
C THR A 112 -10.24 14.75 -14.46
N ARG A 113 -9.72 14.42 -15.64
CA ARG A 113 -10.21 13.32 -16.49
C ARG A 113 -9.07 12.43 -16.96
N LEU A 114 -9.38 11.16 -17.15
CA LEU A 114 -8.49 10.17 -17.75
C LEU A 114 -8.89 9.99 -19.20
N GLN A 115 -7.93 10.12 -20.12
CA GLN A 115 -8.09 9.72 -21.51
C GLN A 115 -7.22 8.49 -21.73
N VAL A 116 -7.85 7.35 -21.97
CA VAL A 116 -7.20 6.05 -22.04
C VAL A 116 -7.31 5.51 -23.45
N SER A 117 -6.17 5.09 -24.00
CA SER A 117 -6.11 4.32 -25.25
C SER A 117 -5.47 2.98 -24.99
N THR A 118 -6.09 1.92 -25.50
CA THR A 118 -5.56 0.55 -25.47
C THR A 118 -5.65 -0.05 -26.87
N GLU A 119 -4.95 -1.15 -27.10
CA GLU A 119 -5.10 -1.97 -28.32
C GLU A 119 -6.54 -2.46 -28.56
N GLN A 120 -7.39 -2.49 -27.52
CA GLN A 120 -8.78 -2.92 -27.59
C GLN A 120 -9.80 -1.76 -27.67
N GLY A 121 -9.33 -0.52 -27.73
CA GLY A 121 -10.17 0.66 -27.84
C GLY A 121 -9.83 1.78 -26.87
N GLN A 122 -10.59 2.86 -26.99
CA GLN A 122 -10.36 4.12 -26.27
C GLN A 122 -11.58 4.48 -25.43
N PHE A 123 -11.35 5.13 -24.29
CA PHE A 123 -12.40 5.67 -23.44
C PHE A 123 -11.91 6.88 -22.65
N GLN A 124 -12.86 7.66 -22.13
CA GLN A 124 -12.57 8.77 -21.23
C GLN A 124 -13.46 8.69 -19.99
N VAL A 125 -12.92 9.11 -18.85
CA VAL A 125 -13.67 9.13 -17.59
C VAL A 125 -13.31 10.39 -16.80
N PHE A 126 -14.31 11.12 -16.33
CA PHE A 126 -14.10 12.18 -15.35
C PHE A 126 -14.02 11.58 -13.94
N LEU A 127 -13.00 11.97 -13.17
CA LEU A 127 -12.84 11.41 -11.82
C LEU A 127 -14.03 11.74 -10.91
N ARG A 128 -14.66 12.90 -11.07
CA ARG A 128 -15.88 13.28 -10.33
C ARG A 128 -17.07 12.34 -10.55
N GLU A 129 -17.07 11.57 -11.65
CA GLU A 129 -18.13 10.61 -11.99
C GLU A 129 -17.86 9.21 -11.40
N LEU A 130 -16.68 9.00 -10.80
CA LEU A 130 -16.28 7.75 -10.16
C LEU A 130 -16.41 7.87 -8.63
N PRO A 131 -17.54 7.51 -8.01
CA PRO A 131 -17.62 7.46 -6.56
C PRO A 131 -16.81 6.29 -5.99
N TRP A 132 -16.34 6.44 -4.75
CA TRP A 132 -15.65 5.38 -4.02
C TRP A 132 -16.50 4.12 -3.90
N GLY A 133 -15.87 2.95 -4.10
CA GLY A 133 -16.53 1.64 -4.00
C GLY A 133 -17.49 1.31 -5.15
N ARG A 134 -17.47 2.07 -6.25
CA ARG A 134 -18.16 1.70 -7.49
C ARG A 134 -17.16 1.53 -8.63
N THR A 135 -17.49 0.59 -9.51
CA THR A 135 -16.77 0.35 -10.75
C THR A 135 -17.57 0.88 -11.93
N LEU A 136 -16.88 1.54 -12.86
CA LEU A 136 -17.44 1.94 -14.15
C LEU A 136 -16.97 0.95 -15.21
N ASP A 137 -17.92 0.25 -15.82
CA ASP A 137 -17.66 -0.61 -16.98
C ASP A 137 -17.47 0.25 -18.23
N VAL A 138 -16.40 -0.02 -18.99
CA VAL A 138 -16.08 0.60 -20.28
C VAL A 138 -15.76 -0.48 -21.29
N LEU A 139 -15.69 -0.13 -22.58
CA LEU A 139 -15.45 -1.08 -23.67
C LEU A 139 -16.39 -2.30 -23.59
N GLN A 140 -17.69 -2.05 -23.44
CA GLN A 140 -18.74 -3.07 -23.32
C GLN A 140 -18.50 -4.06 -22.15
N GLY A 141 -17.91 -3.58 -21.05
CA GLY A 141 -17.65 -4.38 -19.85
C GLY A 141 -16.36 -5.20 -19.90
N ARG A 142 -15.56 -5.10 -20.98
CA ARG A 142 -14.25 -5.76 -21.08
C ARG A 142 -13.16 -5.02 -20.29
N ALA A 143 -13.41 -3.77 -19.94
CA ALA A 143 -12.53 -2.96 -19.11
C ALA A 143 -13.33 -2.24 -18.01
N ARG A 144 -12.66 -1.94 -16.91
CA ARG A 144 -13.25 -1.40 -15.68
C ARG A 144 -12.37 -0.32 -15.09
N VAL A 145 -13.02 0.72 -14.58
CA VAL A 145 -12.37 1.85 -13.91
C VAL A 145 -12.92 1.97 -12.50
N GLU A 146 -12.05 1.99 -11.50
CA GLU A 146 -12.45 2.04 -10.09
C GLU A 146 -11.53 2.95 -9.28
N ARG A 147 -12.10 3.76 -8.38
CA ARG A 147 -11.30 4.44 -7.35
C ARG A 147 -10.88 3.46 -6.28
N VAL A 148 -9.58 3.36 -6.05
CA VAL A 148 -9.01 2.48 -5.03
C VAL A 148 -8.16 3.28 -4.03
N PRO A 149 -8.14 2.90 -2.74
CA PRO A 149 -7.26 3.54 -1.78
C PRO A 149 -5.80 3.34 -2.20
N LEU A 150 -5.00 4.41 -2.13
CA LEU A 150 -3.56 4.29 -2.34
C LEU A 150 -2.93 3.64 -1.10
N GLY A 151 -2.37 2.44 -1.30
CA GLY A 151 -1.53 1.79 -0.31
C GLY A 151 -0.14 2.43 -0.25
N LYS A 152 0.51 2.38 0.91
CA LYS A 152 1.94 2.67 1.03
C LYS A 152 2.63 1.43 1.57
N PRO A 153 3.74 0.97 0.96
CA PRO A 153 4.47 -0.15 1.50
C PRO A 153 4.95 0.18 2.92
N VAL A 154 4.78 -0.77 3.83
CA VAL A 154 5.38 -0.72 5.17
C VAL A 154 6.89 -0.92 5.01
N PRO A 155 7.75 -0.33 5.86
CA PRO A 155 9.20 -0.52 5.75
C PRO A 155 9.61 -2.00 5.71
N ARG A 156 10.51 -2.34 4.78
CA ARG A 156 10.99 -3.72 4.59
C ARG A 156 12.07 -4.10 5.61
N VAL A 157 12.09 -5.38 5.98
CA VAL A 157 13.21 -6.08 6.63
C VAL A 157 13.72 -7.17 5.69
N LYS A 158 14.91 -7.74 5.93
CA LYS A 158 15.68 -8.46 4.88
C LYS A 158 15.02 -9.70 4.29
N GLU A 159 14.37 -10.54 5.09
CA GLU A 159 13.87 -11.85 4.62
C GLU A 159 12.33 -11.88 4.57
N HIS A 160 11.67 -12.20 5.69
CA HIS A 160 10.22 -12.40 5.75
C HIS A 160 9.55 -11.42 6.71
N GLN A 161 8.29 -11.06 6.41
CA GLN A 161 7.45 -10.17 7.20
C GLN A 161 6.05 -10.76 7.31
N ASP A 162 5.68 -11.21 8.49
CA ASP A 162 4.42 -11.91 8.75
C ASP A 162 3.71 -11.35 9.99
N GLU A 163 2.50 -11.84 10.24
CA GLU A 163 1.69 -11.53 11.43
C GLU A 163 1.55 -10.02 11.73
N PRO A 164 1.01 -9.23 10.80
CA PRO A 164 0.88 -7.80 10.99
C PRO A 164 -0.21 -7.46 12.02
N ALA A 165 0.09 -6.51 12.89
CA ALA A 165 -0.88 -5.80 13.72
C ALA A 165 -0.86 -4.30 13.40
N LEU A 166 -2.04 -3.68 13.37
CA LEU A 166 -2.20 -2.29 13.00
C LEU A 166 -2.98 -1.54 14.08
N LEU A 167 -2.56 -0.33 14.39
CA LEU A 167 -3.22 0.58 15.31
C LEU A 167 -3.36 1.96 14.67
N LEU A 168 -4.59 2.45 14.57
CA LEU A 168 -4.89 3.82 14.14
C LEU A 168 -4.88 4.76 15.33
N THR A 169 -4.20 5.89 15.20
CA THR A 169 -4.19 6.98 16.18
C THR A 169 -4.50 8.31 15.47
N PRO A 170 -4.92 9.36 16.20
CA PRO A 170 -5.12 10.69 15.61
C PRO A 170 -3.88 11.25 14.91
N GLU A 171 -2.69 10.81 15.34
CA GLU A 171 -1.42 11.25 14.80
C GLU A 171 -0.89 10.38 13.65
N GLY A 172 -1.58 9.28 13.31
CA GLY A 172 -1.24 8.42 12.19
C GLY A 172 -1.44 6.92 12.43
N VAL A 173 -0.69 6.10 11.70
CA VAL A 173 -0.81 4.64 11.73
C VAL A 173 0.42 4.05 12.43
N TRP A 174 0.22 3.10 13.33
CA TRP A 174 1.28 2.22 13.82
C TRP A 174 1.07 0.83 13.24
N VAL A 175 2.17 0.20 12.84
CA VAL A 175 2.18 -1.19 12.39
C VAL A 175 3.27 -1.93 13.15
N ALA A 176 2.94 -3.13 13.62
CA ALA A 176 3.89 -4.10 14.12
C ALA A 176 3.82 -5.36 13.27
N TRP A 177 4.93 -6.06 13.14
CA TRP A 177 5.01 -7.33 12.41
C TRP A 177 6.15 -8.17 12.95
N VAL A 178 6.09 -9.47 12.67
CA VAL A 178 7.21 -10.38 12.87
C VAL A 178 8.12 -10.27 11.65
N GLY A 179 9.36 -9.86 11.87
CA GLY A 179 10.42 -9.93 10.88
C GLY A 179 11.31 -11.14 11.15
N TYR A 180 11.62 -11.92 10.13
CA TYR A 180 12.58 -13.02 10.23
C TYR A 180 13.91 -12.58 9.61
N GLU A 181 14.99 -12.63 10.37
CA GLU A 181 16.34 -12.35 9.89
C GLU A 181 17.35 -13.30 10.55
N ASN A 182 18.26 -13.87 9.76
CA ASN A 182 19.34 -14.75 10.27
C ASN A 182 18.82 -15.95 11.08
N ARG A 183 17.73 -16.57 10.64
CA ARG A 183 17.09 -17.73 11.29
C ARG A 183 16.47 -17.46 12.66
N ALA A 184 16.07 -16.23 12.92
CA ALA A 184 15.37 -15.87 14.15
C ALA A 184 14.35 -14.75 13.89
N GLU A 185 13.29 -14.73 14.69
CA GLU A 185 12.27 -13.70 14.66
C GLU A 185 12.70 -12.46 15.47
N GLN A 186 12.19 -11.30 15.05
CA GLN A 186 12.13 -10.06 15.82
C GLN A 186 10.78 -9.40 15.61
N ILE A 187 10.24 -8.78 16.66
CA ILE A 187 9.08 -7.90 16.50
C ILE A 187 9.59 -6.53 16.09
N TYR A 188 9.08 -6.01 14.97
CA TYR A 188 9.35 -4.66 14.52
C TYR A 188 8.12 -3.77 14.68
N LEU A 189 8.35 -2.47 14.81
CA LEU A 189 7.33 -1.44 14.69
C LEU A 189 7.74 -0.37 13.69
N ALA A 190 6.76 0.19 13.01
CA ALA A 190 6.89 1.45 12.29
C ALA A 190 5.67 2.33 12.55
N ARG A 191 5.86 3.63 12.38
CA ARG A 191 4.80 4.61 12.46
C ARG A 191 4.74 5.43 11.19
N SER A 192 3.53 5.65 10.67
CA SER A 192 3.29 6.58 9.57
C SER A 192 2.65 7.85 10.11
N SER A 193 3.25 9.01 9.84
CA SER A 193 2.60 10.32 10.02
C SER A 193 2.49 11.04 8.68
N SER A 194 1.30 11.50 8.32
CA SER A 194 1.03 12.14 7.00
C SER A 194 1.55 11.29 5.82
N GLY A 195 1.45 9.97 5.93
CA GLY A 195 1.91 9.03 4.91
C GLY A 195 3.43 8.90 4.78
N ARG A 196 4.24 9.39 5.72
CA ARG A 196 5.68 9.12 5.79
C ARG A 196 5.95 8.14 6.92
N TRP A 197 6.68 7.06 6.62
CA TRP A 197 7.06 6.06 7.59
C TRP A 197 8.33 6.44 8.35
N GLU A 198 8.33 6.17 9.65
CA GLU A 198 9.47 6.18 10.55
C GLU A 198 9.67 4.76 11.09
N GLY A 199 10.92 4.33 11.22
CA GLY A 199 11.29 2.94 11.53
C GLY A 199 11.90 2.20 10.31
N PRO A 200 11.99 0.86 10.34
CA PRO A 200 11.47 -0.02 11.39
C PRO A 200 12.35 -0.02 12.65
N TRP A 201 11.74 -0.15 13.83
CA TRP A 201 12.44 -0.27 15.11
C TRP A 201 12.14 -1.61 15.77
N PRO A 202 13.15 -2.30 16.33
CA PRO A 202 12.90 -3.54 17.05
C PRO A 202 12.17 -3.26 18.39
N ALA A 203 11.09 -4.01 18.63
CA ALA A 203 10.38 -4.09 19.91
C ALA A 203 11.11 -5.03 20.89
N THR A 204 11.80 -6.03 20.36
CA THR A 204 12.58 -6.98 21.15
C THR A 204 14.04 -6.51 21.22
N SER A 205 14.76 -6.86 22.28
CA SER A 205 16.15 -6.44 22.48
C SER A 205 17.15 -7.28 21.67
N ARG A 206 16.74 -8.47 21.22
CA ARG A 206 17.55 -9.44 20.48
C ARG A 206 16.66 -10.31 19.57
N PRO A 207 17.22 -10.99 18.57
CA PRO A 207 16.52 -12.07 17.86
C PRO A 207 16.15 -13.22 18.81
N GLY A 208 15.05 -13.91 18.51
CA GLY A 208 14.50 -15.01 19.29
C GLY A 208 13.25 -15.58 18.63
N ALA A 209 12.46 -16.37 19.35
CA ALA A 209 11.19 -16.90 18.84
C ALA A 209 10.03 -16.05 19.36
N TYR A 210 9.49 -15.21 18.47
CA TYR A 210 8.42 -14.26 18.78
C TYR A 210 7.27 -14.36 17.79
N ALA A 211 6.05 -14.18 18.28
CA ALA A 211 4.84 -14.28 17.46
C ALA A 211 3.73 -13.35 17.98
N PHE A 212 2.72 -13.18 17.14
CA PHE A 212 1.43 -12.54 17.39
C PHE A 212 1.54 -11.17 18.04
N PRO A 213 2.26 -10.21 17.42
CA PRO A 213 2.29 -8.86 17.95
C PRO A 213 0.88 -8.27 17.96
N THR A 214 0.58 -7.46 18.97
CA THR A 214 -0.64 -6.66 19.05
C THR A 214 -0.31 -5.26 19.56
N LEU A 215 -1.12 -4.28 19.16
CA LEU A 215 -0.91 -2.87 19.47
C LEU A 215 -2.13 -2.27 20.15
N ALA A 216 -1.89 -1.44 21.16
CA ALA A 216 -2.93 -0.67 21.82
C ALA A 216 -2.44 0.75 22.16
N ARG A 217 -3.37 1.70 22.26
CA ARG A 217 -3.11 3.05 22.80
C ARG A 217 -3.85 3.22 24.11
N ASP A 218 -3.15 3.60 25.17
CA ASP A 218 -3.82 3.87 26.45
C ASP A 218 -4.39 5.29 26.53
N GLY A 219 -5.16 5.57 27.59
CA GLY A 219 -5.81 6.87 27.79
C GLY A 219 -4.85 8.06 28.00
N ARG A 220 -3.54 7.80 28.17
CA ARG A 220 -2.49 8.84 28.21
C ARG A 220 -1.81 9.03 26.87
N GLY A 221 -2.27 8.33 25.84
CA GLY A 221 -1.74 8.37 24.49
C GLY A 221 -0.48 7.53 24.27
N ARG A 222 -0.07 6.71 25.24
CA ARG A 222 1.12 5.84 25.13
C ARG A 222 0.78 4.62 24.30
N ILE A 223 1.75 4.12 23.54
CA ILE A 223 1.57 2.96 22.67
C ILE A 223 2.11 1.73 23.37
N TRP A 224 1.29 0.69 23.44
CA TRP A 224 1.65 -0.62 23.97
C TRP A 224 1.82 -1.58 22.81
N VAL A 225 2.87 -2.39 22.86
CA VAL A 225 3.05 -3.57 22.02
C VAL A 225 3.15 -4.78 22.92
N ALA A 226 2.37 -5.81 22.64
CA ALA A 226 2.47 -7.10 23.30
C ALA A 226 2.71 -8.19 22.26
N TRP A 227 3.40 -9.27 22.64
CA TRP A 227 3.76 -10.39 21.76
C TRP A 227 3.94 -11.66 22.58
N ALA A 228 3.83 -12.81 21.91
CA ALA A 228 4.23 -14.09 22.47
C ALA A 228 5.74 -14.29 22.28
N SER A 229 6.44 -14.73 23.32
CA SER A 229 7.86 -15.09 23.29
C SER A 229 8.03 -16.51 23.80
N ARG A 230 8.87 -17.30 23.11
CA ARG A 230 9.22 -18.65 23.59
C ARG A 230 10.46 -18.60 24.46
N GLU A 231 10.34 -19.06 25.70
CA GLU A 231 11.45 -19.28 26.62
C GLU A 231 11.52 -20.75 27.00
N GLY A 232 12.54 -21.46 26.50
CA GLY A 232 12.60 -22.92 26.58
C GLY A 232 11.43 -23.56 25.83
N ASP A 233 10.60 -24.31 26.54
CA ASP A 233 9.42 -24.99 25.99
C ASP A 233 8.10 -24.27 26.29
N ASN A 234 8.16 -23.12 26.97
CA ASN A 234 6.96 -22.34 27.30
C ASN A 234 6.83 -21.11 26.39
N TRP A 235 5.59 -20.73 26.13
CA TRP A 235 5.24 -19.48 25.47
C TRP A 235 4.59 -18.55 26.48
N ASP A 236 5.22 -17.40 26.72
CA ASP A 236 4.71 -16.37 27.62
C ASP A 236 4.39 -15.09 26.84
N LEU A 237 3.47 -14.30 27.38
CA LEU A 237 3.11 -13.01 26.83
C LEU A 237 3.98 -11.93 27.44
N TYR A 238 4.62 -11.15 26.58
CA TYR A 238 5.42 -10.00 26.95
C TYR A 238 4.78 -8.74 26.42
N ALA A 239 4.97 -7.62 27.12
CA ALA A 239 4.57 -6.32 26.66
C ALA A 239 5.62 -5.25 26.95
N ARG A 240 5.66 -4.21 26.12
CA ARG A 240 6.36 -2.97 26.42
C ARG A 240 5.60 -1.76 25.93
N MET A 241 5.92 -0.62 26.52
CA MET A 241 5.21 0.64 26.29
C MET A 241 6.17 1.70 25.74
N PHE A 242 5.70 2.46 24.76
CA PHE A 242 6.32 3.66 24.23
C PHE A 242 5.62 4.91 24.77
N ASP A 243 6.36 5.75 25.49
CA ASP A 243 5.83 6.96 26.14
C ASP A 243 5.85 8.21 25.23
N GLY A 244 6.22 8.04 23.96
CA GLY A 244 6.46 9.12 23.02
C GLY A 244 7.94 9.52 22.89
N ARG A 245 8.81 9.01 23.77
CA ARG A 245 10.27 9.27 23.75
C ARG A 245 11.09 8.00 23.81
N ARG A 246 10.69 7.04 24.64
CA ARG A 246 11.43 5.81 24.89
C ARG A 246 10.51 4.63 25.10
N TRP A 247 11.08 3.46 24.91
CA TRP A 247 10.45 2.19 25.21
C TRP A 247 10.78 1.75 26.64
N SER A 248 9.79 1.17 27.33
CA SER A 248 10.04 0.44 28.57
C SER A 248 10.80 -0.86 28.28
N LEU A 249 11.33 -1.48 29.33
CA LEU A 249 11.75 -2.88 29.23
C LEU A 249 10.52 -3.76 28.95
N PRO A 250 10.71 -4.90 28.23
CA PRO A 250 9.71 -5.96 28.18
C PRO A 250 9.36 -6.45 29.59
N GLN A 251 8.08 -6.69 29.85
CA GLN A 251 7.52 -7.27 31.07
C GLN A 251 6.60 -8.42 30.72
#